data_AF-A0A1T4QZ10-F1
#
_entry.id   AF-A0A1T4QZ10-F1
#
_cell.length_a   1.000
_cell.length_b   1.000
_cell.length_c   1.000
_cell.angle_alpha   90.00
_cell.angle_beta   90.00
_cell.angle_gamma   90.00
#
_symmetry.space_group_name_H-M   'P 1'
#
loop_
_entity.id
_entity.type
_entity.pdbx_description
1 polymer ?
#
loop_
_entity_poly.entity_id
_entity_poly.type
_entity_poly.pdbx_seq_one_letter_code
_entity_poly.pdbx_strand_id
1 'polypeptide(L)'
;MKTLRNILLFLVFTTSLLAANNLKVLEKENIKGIKYSITYQISLDKGVFPGTEIIKSIAENDIKNNPGYERYFIHFLLPGMELNNGAYAIVNVEGNSPIKPVINYFMLNGTKYQQYLKTDKNGNYYLENINTGNSYKVTENKTIKPLSEVGAQVNVDYYLENGKLKVILKTNLPTWMKINLTLENKKTGYMAQDDGYIDNFKELEGGLFSDRGFRLPKGKYILTVSSPFNNLQERSVTDVIGEKGEKMKSKYTKELFGQTTLDFKKTIIVK
;
A
#
# COMPACT_ATOMS: atom_id res chain seq x y z
N MET A 1 -15.12 -1.29 -50.86
CA MET A 1 -15.12 -1.20 -49.38
C MET A 1 -13.70 -1.40 -48.84
N LYS A 2 -12.89 -0.33 -48.73
CA LYS A 2 -11.50 -0.41 -48.21
C LYS A 2 -10.99 0.91 -47.59
N THR A 3 -11.87 1.69 -46.96
CA THR A 3 -11.55 3.06 -46.50
C THR A 3 -12.08 3.43 -45.11
N LEU A 4 -12.44 2.47 -44.26
CA LEU A 4 -12.80 2.75 -42.86
C LEU A 4 -11.69 2.49 -41.83
N ARG A 5 -10.59 1.84 -42.22
CA ARG A 5 -9.54 1.41 -41.25
C ARG A 5 -8.55 2.52 -40.86
N ASN A 6 -8.43 3.59 -41.65
CA ASN A 6 -7.44 4.64 -41.40
C ASN A 6 -7.96 5.78 -40.51
N ILE A 7 -9.28 5.94 -40.38
CA ILE A 7 -9.88 6.99 -39.54
C ILE A 7 -9.81 6.60 -38.05
N LEU A 8 -9.89 5.30 -37.74
CA LEU A 8 -9.77 4.80 -36.37
C LEU A 8 -8.34 4.97 -35.81
N LEU A 9 -7.30 4.87 -36.64
CA LEU A 9 -5.91 5.05 -36.21
C LEU A 9 -5.57 6.51 -35.89
N PHE A 10 -6.17 7.45 -36.63
CA PHE A 10 -5.90 8.88 -36.45
C PHE A 10 -6.58 9.45 -35.19
N LEU A 11 -7.74 8.90 -34.80
CA LEU A 11 -8.43 9.28 -33.56
C LEU A 11 -7.73 8.79 -32.28
N VAL A 12 -7.00 7.67 -32.35
CA VAL A 12 -6.21 7.14 -31.22
C VAL A 12 -4.92 7.94 -31.01
N PHE A 13 -4.39 8.57 -32.06
CA PHE A 13 -3.18 9.38 -31.98
C PHE A 13 -3.41 10.79 -31.41
N THR A 14 -4.59 11.36 -31.59
CA THR A 14 -4.89 12.70 -31.04
C THR A 14 -5.26 12.66 -29.55
N THR A 15 -5.85 11.56 -29.08
CA THR A 15 -6.13 11.37 -27.64
C THR A 15 -4.88 11.05 -26.83
N SER A 16 -3.91 10.32 -27.40
CA SER A 16 -2.63 10.04 -26.73
C SER A 16 -1.76 11.28 -26.54
N LEU A 17 -1.78 12.23 -27.48
CA LEU A 17 -1.07 13.51 -27.34
C LEU A 17 -1.67 14.41 -26.24
N LEU A 18 -2.99 14.42 -26.09
CA LEU A 18 -3.66 15.20 -25.03
C LEU A 18 -3.40 14.62 -23.64
N ALA A 19 -3.25 13.29 -23.53
CA ALA A 19 -2.88 12.64 -22.27
C ALA A 19 -1.41 12.86 -21.87
N ALA A 20 -0.51 13.01 -22.84
CA ALA A 20 0.91 13.27 -22.58
C ALA A 20 1.17 14.62 -21.90
N ASN A 21 0.29 15.62 -22.12
CA ASN A 21 0.41 16.94 -21.48
C ASN A 21 0.15 16.94 -19.96
N ASN A 22 -0.38 15.84 -19.42
CA ASN A 22 -0.68 15.69 -18.00
C ASN A 22 0.35 14.84 -17.25
N LEU A 23 1.51 14.54 -17.85
CA LEU A 23 2.55 13.74 -17.21
C LEU A 23 3.81 14.55 -16.97
N LYS A 24 4.31 14.51 -15.73
CA LYS A 24 5.60 15.06 -15.36
C LYS A 24 6.57 13.93 -15.07
N VAL A 25 7.68 13.84 -15.78
CA VAL A 25 8.77 12.92 -15.41
C VAL A 25 9.37 13.40 -14.09
N LEU A 26 9.37 12.55 -13.07
CA LEU A 26 9.97 12.82 -11.77
C LEU A 26 11.40 12.28 -11.69
N GLU A 27 11.60 11.08 -12.21
CA GLU A 27 12.87 10.37 -12.09
C GLU A 27 13.08 9.49 -13.32
N LYS A 28 14.34 9.38 -13.73
CA LYS A 28 14.78 8.46 -14.77
C LYS A 28 16.11 7.85 -14.35
N GLU A 29 16.17 6.52 -14.35
CA GLU A 29 17.36 5.76 -14.02
C GLU A 29 17.63 4.77 -15.15
N ASN A 30 18.88 4.72 -15.63
CA ASN A 30 19.28 3.80 -16.67
C ASN A 30 20.59 3.09 -16.33
N ILE A 31 20.58 1.77 -16.45
CA ILE A 31 21.77 0.91 -16.38
C ILE A 31 21.83 0.22 -17.73
N LYS A 32 22.75 0.67 -18.59
CA LYS A 32 22.86 0.22 -19.98
C LYS A 32 22.86 -1.32 -20.05
N GLY A 33 21.98 -1.88 -20.88
CA GLY A 33 21.82 -3.33 -21.04
C GLY A 33 20.96 -3.99 -19.96
N ILE A 34 20.85 -3.42 -18.77
CA ILE A 34 20.27 -4.11 -17.60
C ILE A 34 18.89 -3.56 -17.21
N LYS A 35 18.77 -2.23 -17.08
CA LYS A 35 17.60 -1.59 -16.47
C LYS A 35 17.28 -0.26 -17.13
N TYR A 36 16.02 -0.09 -17.50
CA TYR A 36 15.41 1.21 -17.77
C TYR A 36 14.31 1.45 -16.75
N SER A 37 14.38 2.57 -16.02
CA SER A 37 13.37 2.95 -15.06
C SER A 37 12.95 4.40 -15.28
N ILE A 38 11.65 4.66 -15.27
CA ILE A 38 11.11 6.01 -15.37
C ILE A 38 9.88 6.13 -14.47
N THR A 39 9.80 7.25 -13.77
CA THR A 39 8.68 7.58 -12.89
C THR A 39 7.97 8.81 -13.43
N TYR A 40 6.69 8.65 -13.74
CA TYR A 40 5.76 9.71 -14.09
C TYR A 40 4.94 10.15 -12.88
N GLN A 41 4.69 11.44 -12.75
CA GLN A 41 3.60 11.98 -11.96
C GLN A 41 2.46 12.34 -12.89
N ILE A 42 1.30 11.75 -12.62
CA ILE A 42 0.04 12.07 -13.26
C ILE A 42 -0.47 13.38 -12.66
N SER A 43 -0.69 14.39 -13.49
CA SER A 43 -1.53 15.52 -13.11
C SER A 43 -2.99 15.12 -13.23
N LEU A 44 -3.74 15.40 -12.17
CA LEU A 44 -5.20 15.25 -12.13
C LEU A 44 -5.91 16.57 -12.47
N ASP A 45 -5.19 17.54 -13.03
CA ASP A 45 -5.77 18.80 -13.48
C ASP A 45 -6.85 18.52 -14.53
N LYS A 46 -8.08 19.00 -14.26
CA LYS A 46 -9.34 18.78 -15.00
C LYS A 46 -10.13 17.52 -14.67
N GLY A 47 -9.84 16.81 -13.58
CA GLY A 47 -10.81 15.85 -13.05
C GLY A 47 -10.85 14.50 -13.78
N VAL A 48 -9.88 14.18 -14.63
CA VAL A 48 -9.87 12.91 -15.38
C VAL A 48 -8.60 12.12 -15.05
N PHE A 49 -8.79 10.95 -14.45
CA PHE A 49 -7.74 9.96 -14.27
C PHE A 49 -7.45 9.27 -15.62
N PRO A 50 -6.18 9.15 -16.07
CA PRO A 50 -5.88 8.48 -17.32
C PRO A 50 -6.21 6.99 -17.19
N GLY A 51 -7.08 6.48 -18.06
CA GLY A 51 -7.49 5.09 -18.01
C GLY A 51 -6.34 4.11 -18.28
N THR A 52 -6.54 2.81 -17.97
CA THR A 52 -5.50 1.78 -18.11
C THR A 52 -4.86 1.74 -19.50
N GLU A 53 -5.67 1.89 -20.56
CA GLU A 53 -5.17 1.88 -21.94
C GLU A 53 -4.23 3.06 -22.24
N ILE A 54 -4.50 4.23 -21.66
CA ILE A 54 -3.64 5.41 -21.80
C ILE A 54 -2.31 5.15 -21.11
N ILE A 55 -2.34 4.73 -19.84
CA ILE A 55 -1.14 4.42 -19.06
C ILE A 55 -0.29 3.34 -19.75
N LYS A 56 -0.94 2.29 -20.26
CA LYS A 56 -0.30 1.21 -21.02
C LYS A 56 0.35 1.73 -22.30
N SER A 57 -0.36 2.54 -23.09
CA SER A 57 0.19 3.12 -24.32
C SER A 57 1.42 4.00 -24.08
N ILE A 58 1.44 4.76 -22.97
CA ILE A 58 2.61 5.55 -22.58
C ILE A 58 3.79 4.64 -22.25
N ALA A 59 3.55 3.61 -21.44
CA ALA A 59 4.58 2.64 -21.06
C ALA A 59 5.16 1.93 -22.31
N GLU A 60 4.31 1.46 -23.21
CA GLU A 60 4.73 0.80 -24.46
C GLU A 60 5.53 1.75 -25.35
N ASN A 61 5.13 3.01 -25.46
CA ASN A 61 5.85 4.01 -26.24
C ASN A 61 7.25 4.27 -25.67
N ASP A 62 7.39 4.34 -24.34
CA ASP A 62 8.70 4.49 -23.70
C ASP A 62 9.62 3.30 -23.92
N ILE A 63 9.10 2.08 -23.80
CA ILE A 63 9.86 0.86 -24.06
C ILE A 63 10.34 0.86 -25.51
N LYS A 64 9.46 1.20 -26.45
CA LYS A 64 9.78 1.27 -27.88
C LYS A 64 10.86 2.29 -28.19
N ASN A 65 10.83 3.45 -27.54
CA ASN A 65 11.80 4.53 -27.78
C ASN A 65 13.13 4.34 -27.01
N ASN A 66 13.19 3.40 -26.07
CA ASN A 66 14.38 3.09 -25.28
C ASN A 66 14.68 1.58 -25.32
N PRO A 67 14.99 0.99 -26.49
CA PRO A 67 15.25 -0.44 -26.61
C PRO A 67 16.61 -0.83 -25.98
N GLY A 68 16.81 -2.13 -25.73
CA GLY A 68 18.11 -2.69 -25.34
C GLY A 68 18.37 -2.79 -23.84
N TYR A 69 17.31 -2.91 -23.03
CA TYR A 69 17.41 -3.19 -21.60
C TYR A 69 16.74 -4.53 -21.28
N GLU A 70 17.36 -5.32 -20.38
CA GLU A 70 16.76 -6.58 -19.90
C GLU A 70 15.46 -6.36 -19.10
N ARG A 71 15.34 -5.22 -18.40
CA ARG A 71 14.22 -4.90 -17.52
C ARG A 71 13.73 -3.47 -17.69
N TYR A 72 12.41 -3.31 -17.67
CA TYR A 72 11.71 -2.04 -17.75
C TYR A 72 10.86 -1.82 -16.50
N PHE A 73 11.00 -0.66 -15.87
CA PHE A 73 10.23 -0.22 -14.71
C PHE A 73 9.58 1.12 -15.06
N ILE A 74 8.26 1.12 -15.29
CA ILE A 74 7.54 2.35 -15.64
C ILE A 74 6.51 2.61 -14.53
N HIS A 75 6.78 3.63 -13.73
CA HIS A 75 5.99 3.96 -12.55
C HIS A 75 5.10 5.17 -12.82
N PHE A 76 3.87 5.13 -12.30
CA PHE A 76 2.95 6.26 -12.35
C PHE A 76 2.51 6.61 -10.92
N LEU A 77 2.82 7.83 -10.49
CA LEU A 77 2.48 8.41 -9.20
C LEU A 77 1.35 9.42 -9.38
N LEU A 78 0.47 9.51 -8.39
CA LEU A 78 -0.59 10.52 -8.35
C LEU A 78 -0.05 11.80 -7.67
N PRO A 79 -0.72 12.95 -7.83
CA PRO A 79 -0.24 14.17 -7.20
C PRO A 79 -0.17 14.00 -5.68
N GLY A 80 0.99 14.30 -5.08
CA GLY A 80 1.24 14.13 -3.65
C GLY A 80 1.67 12.73 -3.22
N MET A 81 1.87 11.80 -4.16
CA MET A 81 2.52 10.52 -3.88
C MET A 81 4.04 10.66 -4.04
N GLU A 82 4.79 10.07 -3.12
CA GLU A 82 6.26 10.02 -3.16
C GLU A 82 6.75 8.64 -3.62
N LEU A 83 7.90 8.65 -4.28
CA LEU A 83 8.61 7.43 -4.62
C LEU A 83 8.96 6.67 -3.31
N ASN A 84 8.71 5.36 -3.26
CA ASN A 84 8.91 4.46 -2.10
C ASN A 84 7.79 4.41 -1.05
N ASN A 85 6.76 5.26 -1.10
CA ASN A 85 5.66 5.27 -0.11
C ASN A 85 4.44 4.37 -0.48
N GLY A 86 4.65 3.32 -1.27
CA GLY A 86 3.74 2.15 -1.31
C GLY A 86 2.41 2.30 -2.06
N ALA A 87 1.94 3.51 -2.35
CA ALA A 87 0.85 3.69 -3.30
C ALA A 87 1.47 3.69 -4.70
N TYR A 88 1.02 2.81 -5.58
CA TYR A 88 1.45 2.83 -6.97
C TYR A 88 0.27 2.49 -7.87
N ALA A 89 0.08 3.25 -8.95
CA ALA A 89 -0.58 2.73 -10.14
C ALA A 89 0.50 2.00 -10.96
N ILE A 90 0.96 0.84 -10.48
CA ILE A 90 1.88 -0.01 -11.26
C ILE A 90 1.04 -0.63 -12.38
N VAL A 91 1.08 -0.06 -13.58
CA VAL A 91 0.94 -0.91 -14.77
C VAL A 91 2.31 -1.55 -14.94
N ASN A 92 2.51 -2.69 -14.28
CA ASN A 92 3.52 -3.62 -14.76
C ASN A 92 3.09 -3.97 -16.18
N VAL A 93 4.01 -4.21 -17.10
CA VAL A 93 3.67 -4.54 -18.51
C VAL A 93 2.72 -5.77 -18.60
N GLU A 94 2.60 -6.52 -17.50
CA GLU A 94 1.68 -7.63 -17.25
C GLU A 94 0.24 -7.25 -16.80
N GLY A 95 -0.10 -5.95 -16.72
CA GLY A 95 -1.48 -5.45 -16.68
C GLY A 95 -2.21 -5.45 -15.34
N ASN A 96 -1.60 -5.89 -14.23
CA ASN A 96 -2.26 -5.93 -12.91
C ASN A 96 -1.63 -4.91 -11.94
N SER A 97 -2.32 -3.78 -11.74
CA SER A 97 -1.99 -2.83 -10.66
C SER A 97 -2.68 -3.23 -9.36
N PRO A 98 -1.99 -3.23 -8.21
CA PRO A 98 -2.67 -3.35 -6.93
C PRO A 98 -3.47 -2.06 -6.68
N ILE A 99 -4.77 -2.08 -7.01
CA ILE A 99 -5.64 -0.92 -6.84
C ILE A 99 -5.99 -0.65 -5.36
N LYS A 100 -5.82 -1.63 -4.47
CA LYS A 100 -6.03 -1.47 -3.01
C LYS A 100 -5.19 -0.28 -2.45
N PRO A 101 -3.87 -0.20 -2.67
CA PRO A 101 -3.06 1.00 -2.34
C PRO A 101 -3.55 2.32 -2.94
N VAL A 102 -4.04 2.30 -4.18
CA VAL A 102 -4.50 3.53 -4.88
C VAL A 102 -5.82 4.04 -4.31
N ILE A 103 -6.80 3.14 -4.12
CA ILE A 103 -8.07 3.47 -3.45
C ILE A 103 -7.80 3.96 -2.03
N ASN A 104 -6.88 3.33 -1.31
CA ASN A 104 -6.45 3.80 0.00
C ASN A 104 -5.93 5.24 -0.08
N TYR A 105 -4.99 5.54 -0.97
CA TYR A 105 -4.48 6.89 -1.15
C TYR A 105 -5.58 7.92 -1.45
N PHE A 106 -6.58 7.55 -2.26
CA PHE A 106 -7.68 8.44 -2.63
C PHE A 106 -8.65 8.71 -1.48
N MET A 107 -8.95 7.69 -0.67
CA MET A 107 -9.75 7.86 0.54
C MET A 107 -9.04 8.74 1.57
N LEU A 108 -7.71 8.67 1.64
CA LEU A 108 -6.88 9.28 2.67
C LEU A 108 -6.57 10.76 2.42
N ASN A 109 -6.52 11.20 1.16
CA ASN A 109 -6.26 12.59 0.80
C ASN A 109 -7.56 13.41 0.60
N GLY A 110 -8.65 12.95 1.22
CA GLY A 110 -9.89 13.69 1.39
C GLY A 110 -10.67 13.98 0.10
N THR A 111 -11.49 15.03 0.14
CA THR A 111 -12.43 15.44 -0.93
C THR A 111 -11.75 15.63 -2.28
N LYS A 112 -10.45 15.95 -2.29
CA LYS A 112 -9.65 16.19 -3.51
C LYS A 112 -9.68 14.99 -4.46
N TYR A 113 -9.60 13.77 -3.94
CA TYR A 113 -9.56 12.56 -4.76
C TYR A 113 -10.80 11.66 -4.66
N GLN A 114 -11.72 11.94 -3.72
CA GLN A 114 -12.98 11.21 -3.62
C GLN A 114 -13.83 11.26 -4.90
N GLN A 115 -13.75 12.35 -5.66
CA GLN A 115 -14.47 12.50 -6.93
C GLN A 115 -14.10 11.45 -8.00
N TYR A 116 -12.92 10.83 -7.89
CA TYR A 116 -12.48 9.77 -8.80
C TYR A 116 -12.89 8.36 -8.33
N LEU A 117 -13.32 8.24 -7.07
CA LEU A 117 -13.81 6.99 -6.52
C LEU A 117 -15.30 6.82 -6.86
N LYS A 118 -15.65 5.65 -7.36
CA LYS A 118 -17.04 5.22 -7.56
C LYS A 118 -17.33 4.03 -6.68
N THR A 119 -18.60 3.82 -6.37
CA THR A 119 -19.09 2.64 -5.67
C THR A 119 -19.89 1.76 -6.61
N ASP A 120 -19.65 0.44 -6.57
CA ASP A 120 -20.51 -0.52 -7.26
C ASP A 120 -21.82 -0.73 -6.47
N LYS A 121 -22.72 -1.55 -7.02
CA LYS A 121 -23.99 -1.92 -6.37
C LYS A 121 -23.86 -2.58 -5.00
N ASN A 122 -22.66 -3.07 -4.65
CA ASN A 122 -22.36 -3.72 -3.38
C ASN A 122 -21.63 -2.77 -2.39
N GLY A 123 -21.43 -1.50 -2.75
CA GLY A 123 -20.67 -0.52 -1.96
C GLY A 123 -19.15 -0.66 -2.08
N ASN A 124 -18.66 -1.43 -3.04
CA ASN A 124 -17.23 -1.58 -3.28
C ASN A 124 -16.69 -0.37 -4.04
N TYR A 125 -15.58 0.18 -3.59
CA TYR A 125 -14.93 1.28 -4.28
C TYR A 125 -14.15 0.80 -5.50
N TYR A 126 -14.17 1.59 -6.56
CA TYR A 126 -13.37 1.40 -7.76
C TYR A 126 -13.01 2.74 -8.38
N LEU A 127 -12.04 2.74 -9.29
CA LEU A 127 -11.64 3.92 -10.04
C LEU A 127 -12.26 3.82 -11.44
N GLU A 128 -13.11 4.78 -11.76
CA GLU A 128 -13.70 4.85 -13.10
C GLU A 128 -12.57 5.01 -14.13
N ASN A 129 -12.58 4.18 -15.17
CA ASN A 129 -11.58 4.12 -16.26
C ASN A 129 -10.28 3.36 -16.00
N ILE A 130 -10.05 2.81 -14.80
CA ILE A 130 -8.96 1.87 -14.59
C ILE A 130 -9.51 0.45 -14.61
N ASN A 131 -9.15 -0.33 -15.63
CA ASN A 131 -9.42 -1.75 -15.66
C ASN A 131 -8.50 -2.44 -14.66
N THR A 132 -8.98 -2.64 -13.43
CA THR A 132 -8.22 -3.27 -12.33
C THR A 132 -8.67 -4.70 -12.07
N GLY A 133 -9.49 -5.27 -12.97
CA GLY A 133 -10.01 -6.63 -12.86
C GLY A 133 -11.01 -6.86 -11.72
N ASN A 134 -11.08 -5.99 -10.70
CA ASN A 134 -11.96 -6.14 -9.54
C ASN A 134 -12.36 -4.78 -8.93
N SER A 135 -13.59 -4.69 -8.42
CA SER A 135 -14.04 -3.67 -7.45
C SER A 135 -13.65 -4.08 -6.04
N TYR A 136 -13.23 -3.15 -5.19
CA TYR A 136 -12.68 -3.46 -3.87
C TYR A 136 -13.67 -3.12 -2.77
N LYS A 137 -14.08 -4.14 -2.00
CA LYS A 137 -14.92 -3.94 -0.83
C LYS A 137 -14.15 -3.20 0.25
N VAL A 138 -14.34 -1.89 0.33
CA VAL A 138 -14.06 -1.17 1.57
C VAL A 138 -15.22 -1.56 2.47
N THR A 139 -14.97 -2.48 3.40
CA THR A 139 -15.98 -2.79 4.41
C THR A 139 -16.13 -1.51 5.23
N GLU A 140 -17.15 -0.72 4.89
CA GLU A 140 -17.56 0.42 5.69
C GLU A 140 -17.79 -0.14 7.08
N ASN A 141 -16.94 0.30 8.00
CA ASN A 141 -16.87 -0.26 9.31
C ASN A 141 -18.21 0.03 10.02
N LYS A 142 -19.09 -0.98 10.06
CA LYS A 142 -20.29 -1.04 10.90
C LYS A 142 -19.93 -0.42 12.24
N THR A 143 -20.51 0.75 12.53
CA THR A 143 -20.49 1.48 13.80
C THR A 143 -19.39 0.99 14.76
N ILE A 144 -18.12 1.31 14.45
CA ILE A 144 -17.03 0.98 15.39
C ILE A 144 -17.27 1.83 16.63
N LYS A 145 -17.60 1.17 17.73
CA LYS A 145 -17.57 1.80 19.05
C LYS A 145 -16.20 2.47 19.22
N PRO A 146 -16.13 3.72 19.72
CA PRO A 146 -14.89 4.42 19.94
C PRO A 146 -13.82 3.53 20.60
N LEU A 147 -12.55 3.71 20.21
CA LEU A 147 -11.45 2.92 20.78
C LEU A 147 -11.42 2.98 22.32
N SER A 148 -11.85 4.11 22.89
CA SER A 148 -12.01 4.32 24.33
C SER A 148 -13.04 3.41 25.01
N GLU A 149 -14.02 2.88 24.26
CA GLU A 149 -15.07 2.00 24.79
C GLU A 149 -14.69 0.52 24.70
N VAL A 150 -13.99 0.12 23.64
CA VAL A 150 -13.69 -1.30 23.35
C VAL A 150 -12.23 -1.68 23.60
N GLY A 151 -11.35 -0.69 23.80
CA GLY A 151 -9.90 -0.87 23.89
C GLY A 151 -9.27 -1.36 22.59
N ALA A 152 -7.94 -1.44 22.56
CA ALA A 152 -7.22 -2.06 21.46
C ALA A 152 -7.54 -3.55 21.34
N GLN A 153 -7.87 -3.97 20.13
CA GLN A 153 -8.09 -5.37 19.74
C GLN A 153 -6.97 -5.76 18.78
N VAL A 154 -6.31 -6.89 19.05
CA VAL A 154 -5.18 -7.38 18.27
C VAL A 154 -5.40 -8.85 17.98
N ASN A 155 -5.47 -9.21 16.71
CA ASN A 155 -5.41 -10.56 16.23
C ASN A 155 -4.25 -10.69 15.24
N VAL A 156 -3.55 -11.81 15.30
CA VAL A 156 -2.39 -12.06 14.45
C VAL A 156 -2.59 -13.40 13.76
N ASP A 157 -2.67 -13.37 12.43
CA ASP A 157 -2.54 -14.53 11.57
C ASP A 157 -1.10 -14.63 11.05
N TYR A 158 -0.68 -15.82 10.65
CA TYR A 158 0.64 -16.04 10.06
C TYR A 158 0.65 -17.27 9.15
N TYR A 159 1.57 -17.27 8.20
CA TYR A 159 1.85 -18.44 7.37
C TYR A 159 3.33 -18.48 6.98
N LEU A 160 3.77 -19.64 6.52
CA LEU A 160 5.13 -19.83 6.01
C LEU A 160 5.11 -19.82 4.49
N GLU A 161 5.93 -18.96 3.89
CA GLU A 161 6.19 -18.93 2.46
C GLU A 161 7.64 -19.36 2.23
N ASN A 162 7.83 -20.54 1.61
CA ASN A 162 9.16 -21.12 1.39
C ASN A 162 10.03 -21.26 2.65
N GLY A 163 9.41 -21.36 3.84
CA GLY A 163 10.08 -21.43 5.14
C GLY A 163 10.42 -20.07 5.78
N LYS A 164 9.97 -18.96 5.18
CA LYS A 164 10.00 -17.61 5.74
C LYS A 164 8.63 -17.30 6.36
N LEU A 165 8.59 -16.55 7.46
CA LEU A 165 7.34 -16.25 8.15
C LEU A 165 6.75 -14.93 7.67
N LYS A 166 5.51 -14.97 7.18
CA LYS A 166 4.68 -13.79 6.94
C LYS A 166 3.73 -13.61 8.11
N VAL A 167 3.60 -12.38 8.59
CA VAL A 167 2.69 -12.00 9.68
C VAL A 167 1.62 -11.07 9.14
N ILE A 168 0.36 -11.33 9.50
CA ILE A 168 -0.78 -10.46 9.22
C ILE A 168 -1.41 -10.05 10.55
N LEU A 169 -1.34 -8.77 10.86
CA LEU A 169 -2.01 -8.16 12.00
C LEU A 169 -3.40 -7.68 11.57
N LYS A 170 -4.44 -8.04 12.33
CA LYS A 170 -5.82 -7.54 12.22
C LYS A 170 -6.21 -6.86 13.52
N THR A 171 -6.78 -5.67 13.45
CA THR A 171 -6.96 -4.82 14.63
C THR A 171 -8.19 -3.91 14.54
N ASN A 172 -8.43 -3.09 15.55
CA ASN A 172 -9.34 -1.95 15.50
C ASN A 172 -8.60 -0.60 15.68
N LEU A 173 -7.26 -0.62 15.68
CA LEU A 173 -6.43 0.57 15.85
C LEU A 173 -6.65 1.59 14.71
N PRO A 174 -6.27 2.86 14.91
CA PRO A 174 -6.40 3.88 13.88
C PRO A 174 -5.60 3.51 12.65
N THR A 175 -6.14 3.87 11.48
CA THR A 175 -5.36 3.81 10.24
C THR A 175 -4.18 4.76 10.36
N TRP A 176 -3.06 4.40 9.73
CA TRP A 176 -1.77 5.08 9.85
C TRP A 176 -1.11 5.00 11.22
N MET A 177 -1.66 4.22 12.15
CA MET A 177 -0.92 3.93 13.36
C MET A 177 0.31 3.11 12.99
N LYS A 178 1.49 3.67 13.27
CA LYS A 178 2.76 2.97 13.12
C LYS A 178 2.83 1.84 14.13
N ILE A 179 3.18 0.65 13.65
CA ILE A 179 3.35 -0.57 14.43
C ILE A 179 4.72 -1.17 14.13
N ASN A 180 5.40 -1.61 15.18
CA ASN A 180 6.63 -2.39 15.11
C ASN A 180 6.29 -3.86 15.36
N LEU A 181 6.87 -4.72 14.54
CA LEU A 181 6.81 -6.17 14.66
C LEU A 181 8.21 -6.67 15.02
N THR A 182 8.37 -7.36 16.13
CA THR A 182 9.64 -7.97 16.55
C THR A 182 9.46 -9.46 16.72
N LEU A 183 10.25 -10.26 16.00
CA LEU A 183 10.23 -11.71 16.07
C LEU A 183 11.52 -12.21 16.71
N GLU A 184 11.41 -12.94 17.82
CA GLU A 184 12.55 -13.44 18.59
C GLU A 184 12.46 -14.95 18.81
N ASN A 185 13.57 -15.68 18.69
CA ASN A 185 13.73 -17.04 19.21
C ASN A 185 14.93 -17.10 20.15
N LYS A 186 14.63 -17.00 21.45
CA LYS A 186 15.59 -16.98 22.58
C LYS A 186 16.54 -18.16 22.60
N LYS A 187 16.11 -19.35 22.14
CA LYS A 187 16.96 -20.55 22.14
C LYS A 187 18.07 -20.46 21.09
N THR A 188 17.75 -19.88 19.94
CA THR A 188 18.67 -19.76 18.80
C THR A 188 19.41 -18.41 18.77
N GLY A 189 18.97 -17.43 19.55
CA GLY A 189 19.46 -16.05 19.48
C GLY A 189 18.96 -15.27 18.26
N TYR A 190 18.07 -15.84 17.44
CA TYR A 190 17.45 -15.13 16.32
C TYR A 190 16.61 -13.96 16.83
N MET A 191 16.80 -12.80 16.20
CA MET A 191 15.95 -11.63 16.37
C MET A 191 15.86 -10.87 15.04
N ALA A 192 14.66 -10.45 14.67
CA ALA A 192 14.43 -9.59 13.53
C ALA A 192 13.28 -8.63 13.82
N GLN A 193 13.31 -7.48 13.16
CA GLN A 193 12.29 -6.44 13.28
C GLN A 193 11.78 -6.04 11.91
N ASP A 194 10.54 -5.59 11.89
CA ASP A 194 9.87 -4.98 10.76
C ASP A 194 8.91 -3.93 11.30
N ASP A 195 8.53 -2.96 10.48
CA ASP A 195 7.56 -1.95 10.84
C ASP A 195 6.63 -1.60 9.69
N GLY A 196 5.47 -1.07 10.04
CA GLY A 196 4.50 -0.64 9.04
C GLY A 196 3.35 0.09 9.66
N TYR A 197 2.34 0.34 8.84
CA TYR A 197 1.19 1.16 9.20
C TYR A 197 -0.10 0.36 9.08
N ILE A 198 -1.01 0.53 10.03
CA ILE A 198 -2.36 -0.02 9.93
C ILE A 198 -3.08 0.60 8.73
N ASP A 199 -3.59 -0.22 7.82
CA ASP A 199 -4.31 0.25 6.64
C ASP A 199 -5.79 0.59 6.95
N ASN A 200 -6.54 1.02 5.94
CA ASN A 200 -7.97 1.33 6.08
C ASN A 200 -8.84 0.11 6.40
N PHE A 201 -8.33 -1.09 6.16
CA PHE A 201 -9.00 -2.36 6.42
C PHE A 201 -8.72 -2.87 7.83
N LYS A 202 -7.97 -2.08 8.61
CA LYS A 202 -7.53 -2.42 9.95
C LYS A 202 -6.58 -3.62 9.97
N GLU A 203 -5.75 -3.68 8.95
CA GLU A 203 -4.73 -4.71 8.80
C GLU A 203 -3.34 -4.12 8.62
N LEU A 204 -2.32 -4.89 9.00
CA LEU A 204 -0.93 -4.66 8.62
C LEU A 204 -0.34 -6.00 8.19
N GLU A 205 0.19 -6.05 6.98
CA GLU A 205 1.03 -7.16 6.54
C GLU A 205 2.50 -6.82 6.74
N GLY A 206 3.17 -7.56 7.63
CA GLY A 206 4.62 -7.44 7.78
C GLY A 206 5.37 -8.01 6.57
N GLY A 207 6.65 -7.69 6.46
CA GLY A 207 7.61 -8.34 5.59
C GLY A 207 7.81 -9.83 5.92
N LEU A 208 8.61 -10.50 5.08
CA LEU A 208 8.97 -11.90 5.27
C LEU A 208 10.14 -12.01 6.26
N PHE A 209 9.85 -12.45 7.48
CA PHE A 209 10.88 -12.78 8.46
C PHE A 209 11.68 -14.01 8.00
N SER A 210 13.00 -13.86 7.96
CA SER A 210 13.96 -14.85 7.46
C SER A 210 15.27 -14.78 8.22
N ASP A 211 16.02 -15.88 8.25
CA ASP A 211 17.37 -15.89 8.82
C ASP A 211 18.39 -15.56 7.71
N ARG A 212 18.78 -14.30 7.60
CA ARG A 212 19.72 -13.80 6.57
C ARG A 212 19.30 -14.18 5.15
N GLY A 213 18.00 -14.10 4.86
CA GLY A 213 17.41 -14.47 3.57
C GLY A 213 17.06 -15.96 3.41
N PHE A 214 17.49 -16.82 4.35
CA PHE A 214 17.17 -18.24 4.39
C PHE A 214 15.91 -18.55 5.23
N ARG A 215 15.52 -19.83 5.25
CA ARG A 215 14.40 -20.32 6.06
C ARG A 215 14.67 -20.07 7.54
N LEU A 216 13.61 -19.79 8.30
CA LEU A 216 13.72 -19.71 9.75
C LEU A 216 14.03 -21.10 10.33
N PRO A 217 14.93 -21.20 11.32
CA PRO A 217 15.08 -22.41 12.10
C PRO A 217 13.75 -22.88 12.70
N LYS A 218 13.55 -24.19 12.79
CA LYS A 218 12.38 -24.75 13.46
C LYS A 218 12.43 -24.39 14.94
N GLY A 219 11.29 -23.99 15.50
CA GLY A 219 11.26 -23.65 16.92
C GLY A 219 10.10 -22.75 17.34
N LYS A 220 10.18 -22.34 18.60
CA LYS A 220 9.23 -21.44 19.25
C LYS A 220 9.75 -20.01 19.15
N TYR A 221 8.96 -19.16 18.51
CA TYR A 221 9.22 -17.74 18.37
C TYR A 221 8.24 -16.93 19.22
N ILE A 222 8.67 -15.76 19.68
CA ILE A 222 7.84 -14.75 20.31
C ILE A 222 7.73 -13.59 19.32
N LEU A 223 6.54 -13.37 18.80
CA LEU A 223 6.19 -12.14 18.09
C LEU A 223 5.73 -11.11 19.12
N THR A 224 6.37 -9.95 19.11
CA THR A 224 5.93 -8.75 19.83
C THR A 224 5.42 -7.75 18.81
N VAL A 225 4.19 -7.27 19.01
CA VAL A 225 3.54 -6.20 18.24
C VAL A 225 3.46 -4.99 19.16
N SER A 226 4.16 -3.92 18.81
CA SER A 226 4.21 -2.72 19.64
C SER A 226 4.00 -1.45 18.83
N SER A 227 3.69 -0.35 19.52
CA SER A 227 3.66 0.98 18.91
C SER A 227 4.82 1.82 19.43
N PRO A 228 5.35 2.78 18.65
CA PRO A 228 6.19 3.83 19.20
C PRO A 228 5.40 4.69 20.19
N PHE A 229 6.09 5.62 20.85
CA PHE A 229 5.45 6.67 21.65
C PHE A 229 4.48 7.50 20.80
N ASN A 230 3.43 8.02 21.44
CA ASN A 230 2.31 8.67 20.75
C ASN A 230 2.73 9.98 20.09
N ASN A 231 3.70 10.70 20.67
CA ASN A 231 4.28 11.89 20.06
C ASN A 231 5.11 11.61 18.79
N LEU A 232 5.34 10.34 18.44
CA LEU A 232 5.96 9.91 17.18
C LEU A 232 4.91 9.38 16.17
N GLN A 233 3.63 9.36 16.55
CA GLN A 233 2.54 9.01 15.66
C GLN A 233 2.06 10.24 14.89
N GLU A 234 1.40 10.01 13.76
CA GLU A 234 0.77 11.09 13.02
C GLU A 234 -0.38 11.73 13.81
N ARG A 235 -0.66 13.01 13.52
CA ARG A 235 -1.76 13.75 14.16
C ARG A 235 -3.11 13.06 14.00
N SER A 236 -3.37 12.50 12.82
CA SER A 236 -4.58 11.73 12.51
C SER A 236 -4.78 10.54 13.46
N VAL A 237 -3.70 9.95 13.95
CA VAL A 237 -3.70 8.85 14.91
C VAL A 237 -3.89 9.38 16.32
N THR A 238 -3.13 10.41 16.73
CA THR A 238 -3.21 10.98 18.09
C THR A 238 -4.56 11.61 18.38
N ASP A 239 -5.26 12.16 17.39
CA ASP A 239 -6.64 12.64 17.53
C ASP A 239 -7.59 11.50 18.00
N VAL A 240 -7.34 10.27 17.53
CA VAL A 240 -8.12 9.08 17.86
C VAL A 240 -7.69 8.41 19.16
N ILE A 241 -6.37 8.23 19.39
CA ILE A 241 -5.87 7.53 20.59
C ILE A 241 -5.63 8.46 21.79
N GLY A 242 -5.64 9.77 21.59
CA GLY A 242 -5.24 10.77 22.57
C GLY A 242 -3.74 11.08 22.53
N GLU A 243 -3.35 12.28 22.96
CA GLU A 243 -1.95 12.76 22.96
C GLU A 243 -1.01 11.85 23.77
N LYS A 244 -1.54 11.18 24.80
CA LYS A 244 -0.81 10.21 25.63
C LYS A 244 -1.29 8.79 25.42
N GLY A 245 -2.10 8.52 24.38
CA GLY A 245 -2.65 7.20 24.08
C GLY A 245 -3.74 6.77 25.07
N GLU A 246 -4.29 7.70 25.86
CA GLU A 246 -5.22 7.42 26.95
C GLU A 246 -6.54 6.78 26.50
N LYS A 247 -6.90 6.88 25.21
CA LYS A 247 -8.07 6.23 24.61
C LYS A 247 -7.78 4.82 24.07
N MET A 248 -6.51 4.36 24.10
CA MET A 248 -6.11 3.02 23.61
C MET A 248 -6.12 1.94 24.72
N LYS A 249 -6.42 2.32 25.96
CA LYS A 249 -6.30 1.45 27.14
C LYS A 249 -6.95 0.07 26.93
N SER A 250 -6.14 -0.97 27.10
CA SER A 250 -6.58 -2.37 27.02
C SER A 250 -5.61 -3.28 27.76
N LYS A 251 -5.90 -4.58 27.80
CA LYS A 251 -4.96 -5.60 28.30
C LYS A 251 -3.69 -5.75 27.45
N TYR A 252 -3.65 -5.13 26.26
CA TYR A 252 -2.52 -5.16 25.34
C TYR A 252 -1.74 -3.84 25.31
N THR A 253 -2.03 -2.93 26.24
CA THR A 253 -1.28 -1.67 26.35
C THR A 253 -0.41 -1.65 27.58
N LYS A 254 0.68 -0.88 27.50
CA LYS A 254 1.61 -0.63 28.60
C LYS A 254 1.87 0.87 28.72
N GLU A 255 1.95 1.35 29.96
CA GLU A 255 2.40 2.71 30.23
C GLU A 255 3.94 2.78 30.31
N LEU A 256 4.52 3.73 29.57
CA LEU A 256 5.95 4.02 29.51
C LEU A 256 6.12 5.53 29.48
N PHE A 257 6.88 6.09 30.44
CA PHE A 257 7.14 7.53 30.53
C PHE A 257 5.89 8.42 30.44
N GLY A 258 4.79 7.97 31.06
CA GLY A 258 3.51 8.69 31.06
C GLY A 258 2.73 8.61 29.74
N GLN A 259 3.12 7.72 28.83
CA GLN A 259 2.41 7.43 27.58
C GLN A 259 1.91 5.99 27.54
N THR A 260 0.71 5.78 27.03
CA THR A 260 0.14 4.46 26.76
C THR A 260 0.57 4.00 25.38
N THR A 261 1.25 2.85 25.30
CA THR A 261 1.72 2.22 24.06
C THR A 261 1.14 0.83 23.90
N LEU A 262 1.07 0.33 22.66
CA LEU A 262 0.72 -1.07 22.40
C LEU A 262 1.90 -1.98 22.74
N ASP A 263 1.63 -3.08 23.44
CA ASP A 263 2.56 -4.18 23.74
C ASP A 263 1.79 -5.51 23.77
N PHE A 264 1.65 -6.13 22.61
CA PHE A 264 1.02 -7.44 22.45
C PHE A 264 2.07 -8.51 22.14
N LYS A 265 1.95 -9.69 22.77
CA LYS A 265 2.86 -10.82 22.54
C LYS A 265 2.11 -12.07 22.13
N LYS A 266 2.62 -12.76 21.11
CA LYS A 266 2.10 -14.05 20.64
C LYS A 266 3.23 -15.03 20.42
N THR A 267 3.00 -16.28 20.84
CA THR A 267 3.89 -17.39 20.50
C THR A 267 3.56 -17.90 19.10
N ILE A 268 4.60 -18.07 18.26
CA ILE A 268 4.51 -18.68 16.93
C ILE A 268 5.37 -19.94 16.91
N ILE A 269 4.88 -21.02 16.29
CA ILE A 269 5.61 -22.28 16.14
C ILE A 269 5.95 -22.48 14.67
N VAL A 270 7.25 -22.47 14.35
CA VAL A 270 7.77 -22.80 13.02
C VAL A 270 8.12 -24.29 13.02
N LYS A 271 7.50 -25.06 12.12
CA LYS A 271 7.61 -26.52 12.03
C LYS A 271 8.50 -27.00 10.89
#